data_AF-A0A3A9YFQ9-F1
#
_entry.id   AF-A0A3A9YFQ9-F1
#
_cell.length_a   1.000
_cell.length_b   1.000
_cell.length_c   1.000
_cell.angle_alpha   90.00
_cell.angle_beta   90.00
_cell.angle_gamma   90.00
#
_symmetry.space_group_name_H-M   'P 1'
#
loop_
_entity.id
_entity.type
_entity.pdbx_description
1 polymer ?
#
loop_
_entity_poly.entity_id
_entity_poly.type
_entity_poly.pdbx_seq_one_letter_code
_entity_poly.pdbx_strand_id
1 'polypeptide(L)'
;MSGGSYDYLYAKDLVDLYGSVEEMAQRLSQLAERDSPAARDTWTILGLMDAIRSMQGRLEGVWHAVEWYDSCDYSRDQVDEAVKKYEEGTRR
;
A
#
# COMPACT_ATOMS: atom_id res chain seq x y z
N MET A 1 8.74 19.25 15.13
CA MET A 1 9.05 18.38 13.99
C MET A 1 7.88 18.52 13.03
N SER A 2 8.08 19.06 11.83
CA SER A 2 7.03 19.09 10.81
C SER A 2 6.78 17.65 10.37
N GLY A 3 5.52 17.24 10.35
CA GLY A 3 5.12 15.89 9.93
C GLY A 3 5.45 15.59 8.47
N GLY A 4 5.86 16.57 7.66
CA GLY A 4 5.78 16.48 6.21
C GLY A 4 4.42 16.98 5.72
N SER A 5 4.30 17.20 4.41
CA SER A 5 3.06 17.62 3.76
C SER A 5 2.01 16.51 3.78
N TYR A 6 2.44 15.25 3.71
CA TYR A 6 1.58 14.06 3.73
C TYR A 6 2.07 13.00 4.73
N ASP A 7 2.63 13.44 5.85
CA ASP A 7 3.14 12.58 6.91
C ASP A 7 4.15 11.52 6.43
N TYR A 8 4.95 11.83 5.40
CA TYR A 8 5.86 10.88 4.74
C TYR A 8 5.15 9.58 4.32
N LEU A 9 3.94 9.70 3.73
CA LEU A 9 3.11 8.55 3.31
C LEU A 9 3.88 7.50 2.50
N TYR A 10 4.82 7.92 1.65
CA TYR A 10 5.67 7.03 0.86
C TYR A 10 6.53 6.08 1.71
N ALA A 11 6.85 6.44 2.96
CA ALA A 11 7.70 5.68 3.87
C ALA A 11 6.91 4.84 4.90
N LYS A 12 5.58 4.86 4.86
CA LYS A 12 4.74 4.11 5.79
C LYS A 12 4.29 2.80 5.17
N ASP A 13 4.03 1.77 5.96
CA ASP A 13 3.28 0.60 5.48
C ASP A 13 1.78 0.86 5.70
N LEU A 14 0.96 0.75 4.66
CA LEU A 14 -0.49 0.93 4.81
C LEU A 14 -1.17 -0.29 5.44
N VAL A 15 -0.41 -1.38 5.65
CA VAL A 15 -0.93 -2.72 5.89
C VAL A 15 -0.29 -3.33 7.15
N ASP A 16 -0.12 -2.53 8.20
CA ASP A 16 0.53 -2.94 9.46
C ASP A 16 -0.12 -4.15 10.16
N LEU A 17 -1.39 -4.43 9.87
CA LEU A 17 -2.16 -5.53 10.48
C LEU A 17 -2.07 -6.86 9.71
N TYR A 18 -1.27 -6.94 8.63
CA TYR A 18 -1.22 -8.11 7.75
C TYR A 18 -1.10 -9.43 8.51
N GLY A 19 -0.10 -9.54 9.40
CA GLY A 19 0.14 -10.76 10.17
C GLY A 19 -1.05 -11.16 11.04
N SER A 20 -1.68 -10.19 11.72
CA SER A 20 -2.85 -10.47 12.56
C SER A 20 -4.07 -10.93 11.75
N VAL A 21 -4.25 -10.39 10.54
CA VAL A 21 -5.34 -10.82 9.62
C VAL A 21 -5.07 -12.22 9.08
N GLU A 22 -3.82 -12.52 8.72
CA GLU A 22 -3.41 -13.86 8.29
C GLU A 22 -3.64 -14.91 9.38
N GLU A 23 -3.17 -14.63 10.61
CA GLU A 23 -3.38 -15.50 11.77
C GLU A 23 -4.89 -15.76 12.03
N MET A 24 -5.71 -14.72 11.92
CA MET A 24 -7.16 -14.84 12.06
C MET A 24 -7.78 -15.71 10.96
N ALA A 25 -7.37 -15.51 9.69
CA ALA A 25 -7.87 -16.30 8.57
C ALA A 25 -7.54 -17.80 8.74
N GLN A 26 -6.32 -18.10 9.18
CA GLN A 26 -5.89 -19.45 9.50
C GLN A 26 -6.69 -20.02 10.66
N ARG A 27 -6.91 -19.25 11.74
CA ARG A 27 -7.65 -19.70 12.91
C ARG A 27 -9.11 -19.99 12.59
N LEU A 28 -9.78 -19.15 11.81
CA LEU A 28 -11.16 -19.37 11.36
C LEU A 28 -11.29 -20.61 10.49
N SER A 29 -10.29 -20.88 9.63
CA SER A 29 -10.26 -22.06 8.78
C SER A 29 -10.07 -23.38 9.56
N GLN A 30 -9.50 -23.29 10.77
CA GLN A 30 -9.33 -24.44 11.68
C GLN A 30 -10.53 -24.67 12.59
N LEU A 31 -11.20 -23.59 13.03
CA LEU A 31 -12.28 -23.65 14.02
C LEU A 31 -13.65 -23.88 13.39
N ALA A 32 -13.91 -23.29 12.24
CA ALA A 32 -15.17 -23.46 11.55
C ALA A 32 -15.08 -24.64 10.58
N GLU A 33 -16.24 -25.12 10.10
CA GLU A 33 -16.25 -25.95 8.89
C GLU A 33 -15.45 -25.21 7.81
N ARG A 34 -14.53 -25.95 7.18
CA ARG A 34 -13.76 -25.52 6.01
C ARG A 34 -14.77 -24.88 5.04
N ASP A 35 -14.64 -23.58 4.76
CA ASP A 35 -15.55 -22.73 3.95
C ASP A 35 -16.63 -21.91 4.68
N SER A 36 -16.50 -21.68 5.99
CA SER A 36 -17.34 -20.65 6.63
C SER A 36 -17.20 -19.28 5.91
N PRO A 37 -18.30 -18.53 5.72
CA PRO A 37 -18.24 -17.20 5.12
C PRO A 37 -17.23 -16.28 5.80
N ALA A 38 -17.12 -16.37 7.14
CA ALA A 38 -16.15 -15.58 7.91
C ALA A 38 -14.70 -15.88 7.50
N ALA A 39 -14.32 -17.15 7.31
CA ALA A 39 -12.99 -17.51 6.85
C ALA A 39 -12.73 -16.97 5.43
N ARG A 40 -13.71 -17.10 4.52
CA ARG A 40 -13.62 -16.62 3.13
C ARG A 40 -13.47 -15.11 3.05
N ASP A 41 -14.26 -14.37 3.81
CA ASP A 41 -14.18 -12.91 3.86
C ASP A 41 -12.83 -12.47 4.43
N THR A 42 -12.33 -13.14 5.47
CA THR A 42 -11.00 -12.83 6.05
C THR A 42 -9.87 -13.08 5.06
N TRP A 43 -9.90 -14.18 4.30
CA TRP A 43 -8.94 -14.43 3.22
C TRP A 43 -9.03 -13.39 2.10
N THR A 44 -10.25 -12.93 1.79
CA THR A 44 -10.46 -11.86 0.82
C THR A 44 -9.84 -10.55 1.29
N ILE A 45 -9.98 -10.21 2.57
CA ILE A 45 -9.31 -9.04 3.16
C ILE A 45 -7.79 -9.15 3.00
N LEU A 46 -7.21 -10.32 3.27
CA LEU A 46 -5.77 -10.53 3.10
C LEU A 46 -5.32 -10.32 1.65
N GLY A 47 -6.07 -10.84 0.68
CA GLY A 47 -5.79 -10.61 -0.74
C GLY A 47 -5.90 -9.14 -1.16
N LEU A 48 -6.86 -8.40 -0.60
CA LEU A 48 -6.99 -6.95 -0.82
C LEU A 48 -5.81 -6.19 -0.21
N MET A 49 -5.35 -6.62 0.97
CA MET A 49 -4.17 -6.07 1.64
C MET A 49 -2.90 -6.27 0.79
N ASP A 50 -2.71 -7.45 0.20
CA ASP A 50 -1.63 -7.71 -0.77
C ASP A 50 -1.72 -6.82 -2.01
N ALA A 51 -2.93 -6.65 -2.56
CA ALA A 51 -3.16 -5.76 -3.68
C ALA A 51 -2.83 -4.30 -3.33
N ILE A 52 -3.22 -3.84 -2.13
CA ILE A 52 -2.89 -2.50 -1.62
C ILE A 52 -1.38 -2.33 -1.48
N ARG A 53 -0.68 -3.29 -0.86
CA ARG A 53 0.78 -3.25 -0.71
C ARG A 53 1.50 -3.20 -2.05
N SER A 54 1.03 -3.95 -3.04
CA SER A 54 1.55 -3.93 -4.41
C SER A 54 1.26 -2.59 -5.13
N MET A 55 0.07 -2.02 -4.96
CA MET A 55 -0.25 -0.67 -5.46
C MET A 55 0.65 0.39 -4.82
N GLN A 56 0.82 0.31 -3.51
CA GLN A 56 1.65 1.21 -2.74
C GLN A 56 3.11 1.19 -3.21
N GLY A 57 3.73 0.01 -3.34
CA GLY A 57 5.12 -0.08 -3.79
C GLY A 57 5.35 0.52 -5.18
N ARG A 58 4.34 0.48 -6.06
CA ARG A 58 4.40 1.15 -7.37
C ARG A 58 4.25 2.67 -7.25
N LEU A 59 3.43 3.15 -6.31
CA LEU A 59 3.16 4.57 -6.09
C LEU A 59 4.20 5.28 -5.23
N GLU A 60 5.04 4.54 -4.49
CA GLU A 60 6.03 5.07 -3.56
C GLU A 60 6.86 6.21 -4.17
N GLY A 61 7.40 6.01 -5.37
CA GLY A 61 8.21 7.03 -6.04
C GLY A 61 7.44 8.31 -6.39
N VAL A 62 6.15 8.19 -6.74
CA VAL A 62 5.28 9.34 -7.02
C VAL A 62 4.99 10.08 -5.73
N TRP A 63 4.60 9.37 -4.67
CA TRP A 63 4.30 9.97 -3.36
C TRP A 63 5.50 10.68 -2.76
N HIS A 64 6.69 10.09 -2.89
CA HIS A 64 7.95 10.72 -2.48
C HIS A 64 8.21 12.03 -3.23
N ALA A 65 8.06 12.02 -4.56
CA ALA A 65 8.31 13.21 -5.38
C ALA A 65 7.36 14.37 -5.04
N VAL A 66 6.08 14.07 -4.75
CA VAL A 66 5.09 15.08 -4.36
C VAL A 66 5.40 15.65 -2.97
N GLU A 67 5.72 14.79 -1.99
CA GLU A 67 6.10 15.23 -0.64
C GLU A 67 7.28 16.21 -0.67
N TRP A 68 8.29 15.92 -1.49
CA TRP A 68 9.49 16.74 -1.61
C TRP A 68 9.23 18.00 -2.44
N TYR A 69 8.33 17.96 -3.41
CA TYR A 69 7.93 19.14 -4.17
C TYR A 69 7.27 20.17 -3.25
N ASP A 70 6.34 19.74 -2.40
CA ASP A 70 5.65 20.64 -1.46
C ASP A 70 6.55 21.11 -0.32
N SER A 71 7.62 20.36 -0.03
CA SER A 71 8.70 20.78 0.88
C SER A 71 9.71 21.74 0.23
N CYS A 72 9.51 22.11 -1.04
CA CYS A 72 10.41 22.91 -1.87
C CYS A 72 11.79 22.27 -2.15
N ASP A 73 11.94 20.96 -1.90
CA ASP A 73 13.15 20.20 -2.19
C ASP A 73 13.18 19.71 -3.64
N TYR A 74 12.02 19.41 -4.22
CA TYR A 74 11.86 19.02 -5.63
C TYR A 74 11.19 20.10 -6.47
N SER A 75 11.49 20.05 -7.77
CA SER A 75 10.83 20.82 -8.83
C SER A 75 9.70 20.01 -9.46
N ARG A 76 8.83 20.69 -10.21
CA ARG A 76 7.71 20.07 -10.93
C ARG A 76 8.18 19.00 -11.92
N ASP A 77 9.34 19.19 -12.57
CA ASP A 77 9.89 18.24 -13.52
C ASP A 77 10.17 16.86 -12.88
N GLN A 78 10.55 16.83 -11.60
CA GLN A 78 10.79 15.58 -10.86
C GLN A 78 9.47 14.84 -10.55
N VAL A 79 8.38 15.58 -10.31
CA VAL A 79 7.04 15.00 -10.15
C VAL A 79 6.57 14.41 -11.48
N ASP A 80 6.71 15.15 -12.58
CA ASP A 80 6.32 14.70 -13.91
C ASP A 80 7.12 13.46 -14.35
N GLU A 81 8.42 13.40 -14.05
CA GLU A 81 9.25 12.22 -14.30
C GLU A 81 8.79 11.01 -13.47
N ALA A 82 8.46 11.20 -12.20
CA ALA A 82 7.98 10.13 -11.34
C ALA A 82 6.65 9.54 -11.83
N VAL A 83 5.69 10.41 -12.23
CA VAL A 83 4.41 9.98 -12.80
C VAL A 83 4.64 9.21 -14.11
N LYS A 84 5.49 9.72 -15.00
CA LYS A 84 5.81 9.03 -16.26
C LYS A 84 6.39 7.63 -16.02
N LYS A 85 7.32 7.49 -15.07
CA LYS A 85 7.89 6.18 -14.70
C LYS A 85 6.82 5.22 -14.19
N TYR A 86 5.89 5.70 -13.37
CA TYR A 86 4.77 4.89 -12.88
C TYR A 86 3.85 4.43 -14.03
N GLU A 87 3.53 5.32 -14.97
CA GLU A 87 2.71 4.99 -16.14
C GLU A 87 3.40 3.96 -17.06
N GLU A 88 4.70 4.13 -17.32
CA GLU A 88 5.48 3.19 -18.13
C GLU A 88 5.60 1.81 -17.49
N GLY A 89 5.75 1.76 -16.16
CA GLY A 89 5.79 0.51 -15.39
C GLY A 89 4.44 -0.21 -15.34
N THR A 90 3.32 0.51 -15.44
CA THR A 90 1.96 -0.06 -15.39
C THR A 90 1.46 -0.55 -16.75
N ARG A 91 2.10 -0.14 -17.86
CA ARG A 91 1.73 -0.54 -19.23
C ARG A 91 2.35 -1.87 -19.69
N ARG A 92 3.07 -2.59 -18.82
CA ARG A 92 3.67 -3.91 -19.09
C ARG A 92 2.87 -5.02 -18.43
#